data_AF-X0KNC0-F1
#
_entry.id   AF-X0KNC0-F1
#
_cell.length_a   1.000
_cell.length_b   1.000
_cell.length_c   1.000
_cell.angle_alpha   90.00
_cell.angle_beta   90.00
_cell.angle_gamma   90.00
#
_symmetry.space_group_name_H-M   'P 1'
#
loop_
_entity.id
_entity.type
_entity.pdbx_description
1 polymer ?
#
loop_
_entity_poly.entity_id
_entity_poly.type
_entity_poly.pdbx_seq_one_letter_code
_entity_poly.pdbx_strand_id
1 'polypeptide(L)'
;MVDDGRPFSKDFKDIFSTLIVSLLPLSAHRVRLTKAEYTFLSQDAISNLMYLKFSQSNRLPDPKDPSRIINTTTAITFSMSKDVARSICQCFVNARLIESADGKDQQVYTINGSIWQLTPKGITIFDRFCARNGIQQKQVFELANLKATRLVALERDSQTDKLHYDQGTIEIVFRRLVGADSCNAMSIVTAADSSSMLEYRHSITEVNTTAELKVNGKTYRDTFAGKAIIDWLMNYSTIMEEREAVAVATLFMAYNLIDKHAIYQLTQRAKDLINGSSSPRRSPEREHYTSYQRKGIFKDSNTQRLDKILRDPSVRLLFREQSRDTYCKENLAFYQDVDEFIRNSKMATRAARRELNMATKAGINGSIAQAYRIYHAFLAAVSPCEINIDHQLRNSLIMWMTKAVSQDAAMIDTLEEVIFLFEEAQDVVFKLMAGDLVPKFLSKPKYQQQLRSYDFGVVGKGPERG
;
A
#
# COMPACT_ATOMS: atom_id res chain seq x y z
N MET A 1 -15.48 0.92 11.91
CA MET A 1 -15.22 -0.53 12.07
C MET A 1 -15.93 -1.25 10.94
N VAL A 2 -15.34 -2.32 10.41
CA VAL A 2 -15.97 -3.17 9.37
C VAL A 2 -17.10 -4.00 10.00
N ASP A 3 -18.00 -4.58 9.19
CA ASP A 3 -19.15 -5.42 9.60
C ASP A 3 -18.83 -6.48 10.67
N ASP A 4 -17.58 -6.95 10.75
CA ASP A 4 -17.11 -7.96 11.72
C ASP A 4 -16.45 -7.37 13.00
N GLY A 5 -16.57 -6.06 13.25
CA GLY A 5 -15.99 -5.39 14.43
C GLY A 5 -14.47 -5.13 14.36
N ARG A 6 -13.86 -5.37 13.19
CA ARG A 6 -12.42 -5.16 12.97
C ARG A 6 -12.07 -3.68 12.69
N PRO A 7 -10.92 -3.16 13.16
CA PRO A 7 -10.38 -1.90 12.67
C PRO A 7 -10.03 -2.00 11.17
N PHE A 8 -10.16 -0.88 10.47
CA PHE A 8 -9.79 -0.81 9.06
C PHE A 8 -8.32 -1.18 8.88
N SER A 9 -7.95 -1.74 7.71
CA SER A 9 -6.60 -2.22 7.44
C SER A 9 -5.53 -1.15 7.62
N LYS A 10 -5.86 0.11 7.32
CA LYS A 10 -4.98 1.27 7.55
C LYS A 10 -4.75 1.50 9.05
N ASP A 11 -5.82 1.66 9.82
CA ASP A 11 -5.75 1.87 11.27
C ASP A 11 -5.04 0.71 11.97
N PHE A 12 -5.31 -0.52 11.55
CA PHE A 12 -4.67 -1.72 12.08
C PHE A 12 -3.13 -1.69 11.92
N LYS A 13 -2.65 -1.28 10.74
CA LYS A 13 -1.20 -1.12 10.46
C LYS A 13 -0.59 0.04 11.25
N ASP A 14 -1.36 1.11 11.43
CA ASP A 14 -0.91 2.30 12.16
C ASP A 14 -0.84 2.03 13.66
N ILE A 15 -1.82 1.31 14.24
CA ILE A 15 -1.78 0.84 15.64
C ILE A 15 -0.57 -0.09 15.85
N PHE A 16 -0.38 -1.06 14.96
CA PHE A 16 0.79 -1.94 14.99
C PHE A 16 2.09 -1.14 14.99
N SER A 17 2.25 -0.23 14.03
CA SER A 17 3.49 0.53 13.89
C SER A 17 3.72 1.48 15.06
N THR A 18 2.67 2.10 15.60
CA THR A 18 2.74 2.97 16.78
C THR A 18 3.20 2.18 18.01
N LEU A 19 2.71 0.94 18.19
CA LEU A 19 3.20 0.05 19.24
C LEU A 19 4.69 -0.23 19.08
N ILE A 20 5.16 -0.53 17.87
CA ILE A 20 6.58 -0.79 17.65
C ILE A 20 7.41 0.46 17.94
N VAL A 21 6.96 1.64 17.52
CA VAL A 21 7.61 2.91 17.89
C VAL A 21 7.73 3.07 19.41
N SER A 22 6.67 2.76 20.15
CA SER A 22 6.67 2.93 21.61
C SER A 22 7.54 1.90 22.35
N LEU A 23 7.86 0.77 21.70
CA LEU A 23 8.76 -0.26 22.21
C LEU A 23 10.23 -0.02 21.85
N LEU A 24 10.53 0.98 21.00
CA LEU A 24 11.91 1.25 20.61
C LEU A 24 12.69 1.96 21.74
N PRO A 25 13.98 1.62 21.93
CA PRO A 25 14.73 0.62 21.20
C PRO A 25 14.36 -0.83 21.58
N LEU A 26 14.23 -1.70 20.58
CA LEU A 26 14.01 -3.13 20.79
C LEU A 26 15.27 -3.76 21.40
N SER A 27 15.05 -4.70 22.32
CA SER A 27 16.09 -5.31 23.14
C SER A 27 16.49 -6.69 22.65
N ALA A 28 17.65 -7.16 23.09
CA ALA A 28 18.08 -8.54 22.83
C ALA A 28 17.67 -9.43 24.00
N HIS A 29 16.98 -10.53 23.72
CA HIS A 29 16.59 -11.49 24.74
C HIS A 29 17.19 -12.87 24.46
N ARG A 30 17.53 -13.60 25.52
CA ARG A 30 17.98 -14.98 25.40
C ARG A 30 16.76 -15.88 25.24
N VAL A 31 16.77 -16.67 24.17
CA VAL A 31 15.71 -17.63 23.87
C VAL A 31 16.35 -19.01 23.78
N ARG A 32 16.09 -19.86 24.78
CA ARG A 32 16.78 -21.16 24.95
C ARG A 32 18.31 -20.99 24.99
N LEU A 33 19.00 -21.41 23.94
CA LEU A 33 20.47 -21.39 23.82
C LEU A 33 20.99 -20.25 22.92
N THR A 34 20.11 -19.50 22.26
CA THR A 34 20.48 -18.43 21.33
C THR A 34 20.07 -17.05 21.86
N LYS A 35 20.76 -16.01 21.43
CA LYS A 35 20.39 -14.62 21.68
C LYS A 35 19.65 -14.09 20.45
N ALA A 36 18.40 -13.67 20.63
CA ALA A 36 17.61 -13.06 19.57
C ALA A 36 17.69 -11.53 19.70
N GLU A 37 18.17 -10.87 18.67
CA GLU A 37 18.25 -9.40 18.58
C GLU A 37 16.91 -8.80 18.11
N TYR A 38 16.67 -7.54 18.45
CA TYR A 38 15.47 -6.78 18.08
C TYR A 38 14.14 -7.46 18.46
N THR A 39 14.01 -7.81 19.74
CA THR A 39 12.86 -8.50 20.32
C THR A 39 12.17 -7.66 21.40
N PHE A 40 10.95 -8.05 21.77
CA PHE A 40 10.19 -7.46 22.86
C PHE A 40 9.40 -8.53 23.65
N LEU A 41 9.06 -8.22 24.90
CA LEU A 41 8.28 -9.11 25.76
C LEU A 41 6.78 -8.91 25.56
N SER A 42 6.02 -9.98 25.78
CA SER A 42 4.56 -9.94 25.72
C SER A 42 3.93 -8.89 26.63
N GLN A 43 4.46 -8.74 27.85
CA GLN A 43 4.00 -7.81 28.87
C GLN A 43 4.20 -6.37 28.41
N ASP A 44 5.36 -6.05 27.84
CA ASP A 44 5.70 -4.69 27.40
C ASP A 44 4.76 -4.25 26.29
N ALA A 45 4.50 -5.14 25.32
CA ALA A 45 3.55 -4.87 24.25
C ALA A 45 2.12 -4.62 24.78
N ILE A 46 1.65 -5.46 25.71
CA ILE A 46 0.33 -5.26 26.35
C ILE A 46 0.27 -3.95 27.11
N SER A 47 1.28 -3.64 27.93
CA SER A 47 1.32 -2.42 28.73
C SER A 47 1.32 -1.16 27.85
N ASN A 48 2.05 -1.19 26.73
CA ASN A 48 2.07 -0.09 25.77
C ASN A 48 0.74 0.06 25.02
N LEU A 49 0.09 -1.04 24.63
CA LEU A 49 -1.23 -0.97 23.98
C LEU A 49 -2.31 -0.45 24.92
N MET A 50 -2.29 -0.82 26.20
CA MET A 50 -3.26 -0.33 27.19
C MET A 50 -3.28 1.20 27.30
N TYR A 51 -2.16 1.85 27.03
CA TYR A 51 -2.02 3.32 27.03
C TYR A 51 -1.23 3.78 25.81
N LEU A 52 -1.73 3.44 24.61
CA LEU A 52 -1.02 3.72 23.37
C LEU A 52 -0.98 5.21 23.09
N LYS A 53 0.23 5.79 23.04
CA LYS A 53 0.45 7.19 22.72
C LYS A 53 0.88 7.34 21.28
N PHE A 54 0.07 8.05 20.49
CA PHE A 54 0.45 8.51 19.17
C PHE A 54 0.82 9.99 19.24
N SER A 55 2.04 10.33 18.86
CA SER A 55 2.55 11.69 18.89
C SER A 55 2.81 12.19 17.48
N GLN A 56 2.20 13.30 17.11
CA GLN A 56 2.43 13.99 15.85
C GLN A 56 3.07 15.36 16.13
N SER A 57 4.24 15.61 15.56
CA SER A 57 4.94 16.90 15.65
C SER A 57 4.65 17.74 14.42
N ASN A 58 4.11 18.94 14.62
CA ASN A 58 3.87 19.93 13.59
C ASN A 58 4.86 21.08 13.74
N ARG A 59 5.48 21.51 12.63
CA ARG A 59 6.34 22.69 12.58
C ARG A 59 5.59 23.79 11.86
N LEU A 60 5.28 24.87 12.56
CA LEU A 60 4.61 26.05 11.98
C LEU A 60 5.45 27.30 12.29
N PRO A 61 5.55 28.28 11.38
CA PRO A 61 6.13 29.58 11.71
C PRO A 61 5.34 30.23 12.85
N ASP A 62 6.01 30.93 13.75
CA ASP A 62 5.34 31.71 14.80
C ASP A 62 4.45 32.76 14.12
N PRO A 63 3.14 32.80 14.44
CA PRO A 63 2.23 33.80 13.86
C PRO A 63 2.67 35.26 14.10
N LYS A 64 3.50 35.50 15.13
CA LYS A 64 4.01 36.83 15.47
C LYS A 64 5.41 37.10 14.94
N ASP A 65 6.16 36.05 14.59
CA ASP A 65 7.51 36.14 14.04
C ASP A 65 7.76 35.00 13.04
N PRO A 66 7.53 35.24 11.73
CA PRO A 66 7.69 34.22 10.69
C PRO A 66 9.10 33.63 10.58
N SER A 67 10.12 34.26 11.19
CA SER A 67 11.49 33.73 11.23
C SER A 67 11.70 32.64 12.30
N ARG A 68 10.78 32.52 13.26
CA ARG A 68 10.80 31.55 14.35
C ARG A 68 9.90 30.35 14.03
N ILE A 69 10.42 29.13 14.18
CA ILE A 69 9.63 27.89 13.99
C ILE A 69 9.11 27.40 15.34
N ILE A 70 7.79 27.27 15.48
CA ILE A 70 7.12 26.62 16.61
C ILE A 70 6.92 25.13 16.29
N ASN A 71 7.43 24.27 17.18
CA ASN A 71 7.17 22.84 17.14
C ASN A 71 6.00 22.51 18.08
N THR A 72 4.80 22.34 17.54
CA THR A 72 3.63 21.87 18.29
C THR A 72 3.56 20.35 18.24
N THR A 73 3.70 19.68 19.38
CA THR A 73 3.57 18.22 19.45
C THR A 73 2.22 17.85 20.04
N THR A 74 1.34 17.29 19.20
CA THR A 74 0.03 16.78 19.63
C THR A 74 0.17 15.30 19.96
N ALA A 75 -0.02 14.93 21.22
CA ALA A 75 -0.02 13.55 21.67
C ALA A 75 -1.44 13.07 21.97
N ILE A 76 -1.93 12.09 21.22
CA ILE A 76 -3.22 11.42 21.45
C ILE A 76 -2.94 10.11 22.20
N THR A 77 -3.57 9.95 23.37
CA THR A 77 -3.46 8.71 24.15
C THR A 77 -4.75 7.91 24.03
N PHE A 78 -4.66 6.72 23.46
CA PHE A 78 -5.73 5.74 23.47
C PHE A 78 -5.61 4.88 24.73
N SER A 79 -6.74 4.59 25.38
CA SER A 79 -6.77 3.66 26.51
C SER A 79 -7.65 2.46 26.19
N MET A 80 -7.20 1.29 26.62
CA MET A 80 -7.94 0.03 26.42
C MET A 80 -7.67 -0.94 27.56
N SER A 81 -8.56 -1.93 27.73
CA SER A 81 -8.38 -2.98 28.72
C SER A 81 -7.26 -3.95 28.32
N LYS A 82 -6.71 -4.66 29.30
CA LYS A 82 -5.69 -5.69 29.09
C LYS A 82 -6.14 -6.78 28.11
N ASP A 83 -7.41 -7.18 28.18
CA ASP A 83 -7.97 -8.21 27.30
C ASP A 83 -8.10 -7.73 25.85
N VAL A 84 -8.47 -6.46 25.65
CA VAL A 84 -8.50 -5.84 24.32
C VAL A 84 -7.08 -5.73 23.76
N ALA A 85 -6.11 -5.27 24.57
CA ALA A 85 -4.70 -5.21 24.17
C ALA A 85 -4.17 -6.61 23.77
N ARG A 86 -4.48 -7.65 24.55
CA ARG A 86 -4.15 -9.05 24.22
C ARG A 86 -4.77 -9.49 22.90
N SER A 87 -6.05 -9.16 22.68
CA SER A 87 -6.75 -9.49 21.44
C SER A 87 -6.12 -8.80 20.23
N ILE A 88 -5.67 -7.55 20.37
CA ILE A 88 -4.95 -6.83 19.31
C ILE A 88 -3.61 -7.49 19.00
N CYS A 89 -2.84 -7.88 20.02
CA CYS A 89 -1.61 -8.66 19.83
C CYS A 89 -1.88 -9.99 19.11
N GLN A 90 -2.95 -10.70 19.47
CA GLN A 90 -3.37 -11.91 18.76
C GLN A 90 -3.67 -11.64 17.29
N CYS A 91 -4.32 -10.52 16.97
CA CYS A 91 -4.53 -10.11 15.59
C CYS A 91 -3.21 -9.85 14.85
N PHE A 92 -2.17 -9.31 15.50
CA PHE A 92 -0.85 -9.15 14.89
C PHE A 92 -0.17 -10.48 14.57
N VAL A 93 -0.32 -11.48 15.43
CA VAL A 93 0.14 -12.87 15.17
C VAL A 93 -0.61 -13.45 13.97
N ASN A 94 -1.94 -13.40 13.98
CA ASN A 94 -2.77 -13.92 12.90
C ASN A 94 -2.46 -13.25 11.54
N ALA A 95 -2.19 -11.95 11.56
CA ALA A 95 -1.81 -11.17 10.39
C ALA A 95 -0.34 -11.36 9.97
N ARG A 96 0.43 -12.18 10.70
CA ARG A 96 1.86 -12.47 10.48
C ARG A 96 2.74 -11.22 10.50
N LEU A 97 2.45 -10.29 11.41
CA LEU A 97 3.27 -9.10 11.63
C LEU A 97 4.36 -9.33 12.67
N ILE A 98 4.10 -10.24 13.61
CA ILE A 98 5.03 -10.68 14.64
C ILE A 98 5.06 -12.20 14.69
N GLU A 99 6.17 -12.76 15.15
CA GLU A 99 6.38 -14.18 15.34
C GLU A 99 7.17 -14.45 16.62
N SER A 100 7.10 -15.68 17.13
CA SER A 100 7.88 -16.07 18.30
C SER A 100 9.37 -16.06 17.98
N ALA A 101 10.17 -15.45 18.84
CA ALA A 101 11.63 -15.47 18.73
C ALA A 101 12.24 -16.85 19.06
N ASP A 102 11.44 -17.80 19.55
CA ASP A 102 11.90 -19.16 19.90
C ASP A 102 11.93 -20.16 18.73
N GLY A 103 11.60 -19.68 17.53
CA GLY A 103 11.61 -20.43 16.28
C GLY A 103 10.45 -21.43 16.14
N LYS A 104 9.50 -21.49 17.08
CA LYS A 104 8.27 -22.26 16.91
C LYS A 104 7.22 -21.41 16.20
N ASP A 105 6.45 -22.05 15.33
CA ASP A 105 5.22 -21.47 14.78
C ASP A 105 4.17 -21.39 15.90
N GLN A 106 4.21 -20.29 16.65
CA GLN A 106 3.30 -20.03 17.76
C GLN A 106 2.10 -19.22 17.27
N GLN A 107 0.96 -19.89 17.12
CA GLN A 107 -0.26 -19.25 16.60
C GLN A 107 -1.05 -18.45 17.65
N VAL A 108 -0.79 -18.67 18.95
CA VAL A 108 -1.52 -18.00 20.04
C VAL A 108 -0.59 -17.05 20.77
N TYR A 109 -1.01 -15.80 20.95
CA TYR A 109 -0.28 -14.81 21.73
C TYR A 109 -0.39 -15.12 23.23
N THR A 110 0.69 -15.59 23.84
CA THR A 110 0.74 -15.88 25.27
C THR A 110 1.36 -14.73 26.04
N ILE A 111 0.72 -14.34 27.15
CA ILE A 111 1.18 -13.22 27.96
C ILE A 111 2.48 -13.59 28.69
N ASN A 112 2.59 -14.77 29.27
CA ASN A 112 3.69 -15.09 30.19
C ASN A 112 4.91 -15.68 29.47
N GLY A 113 6.06 -15.01 29.61
CA GLY A 113 7.38 -15.53 29.22
C GLY A 113 7.66 -15.60 27.72
N SER A 114 6.77 -15.09 26.87
CA SER A 114 6.98 -15.08 25.42
C SER A 114 7.74 -13.86 24.95
N ILE A 115 8.65 -14.12 24.02
CA ILE A 115 9.53 -13.16 23.39
C ILE A 115 9.15 -13.14 21.91
N TRP A 116 8.86 -11.94 21.41
CA TRP A 116 8.39 -11.74 20.04
C TRP A 116 9.39 -10.93 19.23
N GLN A 117 9.39 -11.17 17.93
CA GLN A 117 10.12 -10.38 16.96
C GLN A 117 9.20 -10.01 15.79
N LEU A 118 9.60 -8.99 15.04
CA LEU A 118 8.90 -8.60 13.82
C LEU A 118 9.19 -9.60 12.70
N THR A 119 8.16 -9.99 11.95
CA THR A 119 8.33 -10.74 10.70
C THR A 119 8.86 -9.80 9.60
N PRO A 120 9.39 -10.32 8.48
CA PRO A 120 9.70 -9.51 7.29
C PRO A 120 8.56 -8.59 6.85
N LYS A 121 7.33 -9.09 6.89
CA LYS A 121 6.12 -8.32 6.56
C LYS A 121 5.87 -7.19 7.57
N GLY A 122 5.97 -7.51 8.87
CA GLY A 122 5.86 -6.52 9.95
C GLY A 122 6.87 -5.41 9.80
N ILE A 123 8.13 -5.75 9.51
CA ILE A 123 9.21 -4.77 9.27
C ILE A 123 8.89 -3.88 8.07
N THR A 124 8.44 -4.44 6.94
CA THR A 124 8.09 -3.63 5.77
C THR A 124 6.94 -2.66 6.03
N ILE A 125 5.93 -3.07 6.82
CA ILE A 125 4.82 -2.19 7.21
C ILE A 125 5.32 -1.08 8.14
N PHE A 126 6.12 -1.46 9.14
CA PHE A 126 6.69 -0.54 10.11
C PHE A 126 7.63 0.49 9.46
N ASP A 127 8.52 0.06 8.56
CA ASP A 127 9.40 0.93 7.77
C ASP A 127 8.61 1.95 6.95
N ARG A 128 7.55 1.50 6.26
CA ARG A 128 6.64 2.41 5.52
C ARG A 128 5.98 3.43 6.43
N PHE A 129 5.56 3.03 7.63
CA PHE A 129 4.97 3.93 8.61
C PHE A 129 5.99 4.97 9.12
N CYS A 130 7.21 4.55 9.46
CA CYS A 130 8.27 5.44 9.89
C CYS A 130 8.64 6.45 8.79
N ALA A 131 8.79 5.99 7.55
CA ALA A 131 9.07 6.84 6.40
C ALA A 131 7.95 7.88 6.17
N ARG A 132 6.68 7.47 6.29
CA ARG A 132 5.53 8.38 6.11
C ARG A 132 5.43 9.42 7.21
N ASN A 133 5.78 9.07 8.45
CA ASN A 133 5.68 9.95 9.61
C ASN A 133 7.01 10.66 9.95
N GLY A 134 8.05 10.52 9.14
CA GLY A 134 9.35 11.16 9.36
C GLY A 134 10.11 10.67 10.59
N ILE A 135 9.85 9.43 11.03
CA ILE A 135 10.49 8.84 12.21
C ILE A 135 11.89 8.36 11.83
N GLN A 136 12.91 9.12 12.26
CA GLN A 136 14.31 8.83 12.00
C GLN A 136 14.97 8.21 13.24
N GLN A 137 15.00 6.87 13.30
CA GLN A 137 15.66 6.15 14.38
C GLN A 137 16.55 5.03 13.82
N LYS A 138 17.74 4.88 14.40
CA LYS A 138 18.79 3.97 13.89
C LYS A 138 18.30 2.53 13.71
N GLN A 139 17.62 1.97 14.71
CA GLN A 139 17.13 0.58 14.65
C GLN A 139 16.08 0.35 13.56
N VAL A 140 15.33 1.37 13.13
CA VAL A 140 14.38 1.26 12.02
C VAL A 140 15.14 0.94 10.73
N PHE A 141 16.21 1.68 10.46
CA PHE A 141 17.07 1.46 9.29
C PHE A 141 17.80 0.11 9.37
N GLU A 142 18.27 -0.29 10.55
CA GLU A 142 18.91 -1.60 10.76
C GLU A 142 17.91 -2.74 10.48
N LEU A 143 16.72 -2.70 11.06
CA LEU A 143 15.65 -3.68 10.85
C LEU A 143 15.25 -3.78 9.37
N ALA A 144 15.05 -2.63 8.72
CA ALA A 144 14.67 -2.56 7.31
C ALA A 144 15.72 -3.22 6.41
N ASN A 145 17.01 -3.02 6.67
CA ASN A 145 18.08 -3.64 5.89
C ASN A 145 18.29 -5.13 6.21
N LEU A 146 17.94 -5.60 7.42
CA LEU A 146 18.15 -6.98 7.82
C LEU A 146 17.10 -7.94 7.25
N LYS A 147 15.82 -7.58 7.32
CA LYS A 147 14.72 -8.53 7.15
C LYS A 147 13.53 -8.01 6.33
N ALA A 148 13.52 -6.77 5.83
CA ALA A 148 12.36 -6.27 5.09
C ALA A 148 12.14 -7.03 3.77
N THR A 149 10.88 -7.29 3.42
CA THR A 149 10.49 -7.96 2.17
C THR A 149 9.68 -7.05 1.24
N ARG A 150 9.59 -7.40 -0.04
CA ARG A 150 8.73 -6.71 -1.01
C ARG A 150 7.30 -7.24 -0.88
N LEU A 151 6.41 -6.43 -0.33
CA LEU A 151 4.97 -6.75 -0.27
C LEU A 151 4.24 -6.30 -1.53
N VAL A 152 3.40 -7.18 -2.08
CA VAL A 152 2.35 -6.85 -3.04
C VAL A 152 1.28 -6.04 -2.32
N ALA A 153 1.21 -4.75 -2.65
CA ALA A 153 0.20 -3.86 -2.09
C ALA A 153 -1.10 -4.05 -2.86
N LEU A 154 -2.10 -4.63 -2.20
CA LEU A 154 -3.46 -4.75 -2.74
C LEU A 154 -4.29 -3.55 -2.34
N GLU A 155 -5.10 -3.06 -3.27
CA GLU A 155 -5.98 -1.92 -3.03
C GLU A 155 -7.24 -2.37 -2.32
N ARG A 156 -7.76 -1.47 -1.48
CA ARG A 156 -8.99 -1.67 -0.73
C ARG A 156 -9.93 -0.52 -1.01
N ASP A 157 -11.21 -0.82 -1.01
CA ASP A 157 -12.26 0.18 -1.03
C ASP A 157 -12.22 0.97 0.29
N SER A 158 -12.22 2.30 0.21
CA SER A 158 -11.98 3.13 1.40
C SER A 158 -13.17 3.21 2.35
N GLN A 159 -14.36 2.80 1.92
CA GLN A 159 -15.57 2.81 2.74
C GLN A 159 -15.83 1.46 3.40
N THR A 160 -15.55 0.37 2.69
CA THR A 160 -15.85 -1.00 3.13
C THR A 160 -14.63 -1.78 3.61
N ASP A 161 -13.41 -1.26 3.36
CA ASP A 161 -12.12 -1.91 3.61
C ASP A 161 -11.93 -3.25 2.86
N LYS A 162 -12.80 -3.59 1.91
CA LYS A 162 -12.73 -4.81 1.11
C LYS A 162 -11.68 -4.70 0.01
N LEU A 163 -10.98 -5.80 -0.26
CA LEU A 163 -10.02 -5.88 -1.35
C LEU A 163 -10.71 -5.77 -2.71
N HIS A 164 -10.05 -5.10 -3.66
CA HIS A 164 -10.46 -5.16 -5.07
C HIS A 164 -10.07 -6.52 -5.68
N TYR A 165 -11.04 -7.19 -6.29
CA TYR A 165 -10.92 -8.56 -6.80
C TYR A 165 -10.98 -8.65 -8.33
N ASP A 166 -10.63 -7.58 -9.05
CA ASP A 166 -10.69 -7.61 -10.51
C ASP A 166 -9.69 -8.62 -11.10
N GLN A 167 -10.03 -9.15 -12.27
CA GLN A 167 -9.22 -10.16 -12.95
C GLN A 167 -7.76 -9.71 -13.17
N GLY A 168 -7.50 -8.40 -13.37
CA GLY A 168 -6.16 -7.85 -13.61
C GLY A 168 -5.29 -7.98 -12.38
N THR A 169 -5.83 -7.52 -11.27
CA THR A 169 -5.17 -7.62 -9.98
C THR A 169 -4.87 -9.08 -9.64
N ILE A 170 -5.83 -9.98 -9.81
CA ILE A 170 -5.65 -11.41 -9.51
C ILE A 170 -4.59 -12.07 -10.40
N GLU A 171 -4.59 -11.78 -11.71
CA GLU A 171 -3.55 -12.28 -12.64
C GLU A 171 -2.15 -11.76 -12.28
N ILE A 172 -2.02 -10.49 -11.87
CA ILE A 172 -0.74 -9.93 -11.40
C ILE A 172 -0.27 -10.61 -10.12
N VAL A 173 -1.15 -10.77 -9.13
CA VAL A 173 -0.84 -11.47 -7.87
C VAL A 173 -0.39 -12.90 -8.15
N PHE A 174 -1.07 -13.60 -9.05
CA PHE A 174 -0.71 -14.95 -9.45
C PHE A 174 0.68 -15.02 -10.09
N ARG A 175 1.01 -14.08 -11.00
CA ARG A 175 2.36 -13.99 -11.59
C ARG A 175 3.46 -13.78 -10.55
N ARG A 176 3.20 -12.98 -9.51
CA ARG A 176 4.13 -12.79 -8.37
C ARG A 176 4.28 -14.07 -7.55
N LEU A 177 3.18 -14.80 -7.34
CA LEU A 177 3.16 -16.05 -6.57
C LEU A 177 4.02 -17.13 -7.20
N VAL A 178 3.94 -17.29 -8.51
CA VAL A 178 4.66 -18.32 -9.27
C VAL A 178 6.03 -17.87 -9.78
N GLY A 179 6.49 -16.66 -9.42
CA GLY A 179 7.82 -16.21 -9.82
C GLY A 179 8.00 -15.75 -11.26
N ALA A 180 6.92 -15.58 -12.01
CA ALA A 180 6.96 -15.25 -13.43
C ALA A 180 7.76 -13.95 -13.73
N ASP A 181 7.82 -13.05 -12.76
CA ASP A 181 8.49 -11.75 -12.91
C ASP A 181 9.95 -11.76 -12.42
N SER A 182 10.39 -12.77 -11.68
CA SER A 182 11.80 -13.04 -11.33
C SER A 182 12.53 -13.70 -12.50
N CYS A 183 11.84 -14.58 -13.24
CA CYS A 183 12.35 -15.19 -14.48
C CYS A 183 12.73 -14.16 -15.55
N ASN A 184 12.05 -12.99 -15.59
CA ASN A 184 12.40 -11.91 -16.51
C ASN A 184 13.62 -11.08 -16.09
N ALA A 185 14.06 -11.17 -14.82
CA ALA A 185 15.30 -10.56 -14.36
C ALA A 185 16.52 -11.48 -14.64
N MET A 186 16.32 -12.80 -14.59
CA MET A 186 17.35 -13.81 -14.88
C MET A 186 17.86 -13.80 -16.33
N SER A 187 17.14 -13.21 -17.30
CA SER A 187 17.59 -13.16 -18.70
C SER A 187 18.51 -11.98 -19.05
N ILE A 188 18.76 -11.06 -18.11
CA ILE A 188 19.58 -9.86 -18.36
C ILE A 188 21.00 -9.96 -17.78
N VAL A 189 21.28 -10.91 -16.87
CA VAL A 189 22.61 -11.03 -16.26
C VAL A 189 23.36 -12.23 -16.84
N THR A 190 23.89 -12.04 -18.04
CA THR A 190 25.22 -12.58 -18.35
C THR A 190 26.24 -11.47 -18.13
N ALA A 191 27.34 -11.84 -17.49
CA ALA A 191 28.49 -11.02 -17.11
C ALA A 191 28.37 -10.22 -15.79
N ALA A 192 28.98 -10.82 -14.76
CA ALA A 192 29.87 -10.20 -13.78
C ALA A 192 29.55 -8.76 -13.34
N ASP A 193 28.99 -8.60 -12.14
CA ASP A 193 29.53 -7.68 -11.13
C ASP A 193 28.76 -7.82 -9.80
N SER A 194 29.53 -8.07 -8.73
CA SER A 194 29.37 -7.81 -7.28
C SER A 194 28.02 -7.39 -6.65
N SER A 195 26.89 -7.86 -7.16
CA SER A 195 25.53 -7.43 -6.77
C SER A 195 24.73 -8.46 -5.95
N SER A 196 25.37 -9.54 -5.49
CA SER A 196 24.71 -10.63 -4.75
C SER A 196 24.04 -10.21 -3.44
N MET A 197 24.36 -9.03 -2.87
CA MET A 197 23.63 -8.45 -1.73
C MET A 197 22.34 -7.69 -2.10
N LEU A 198 22.17 -7.27 -3.36
CA LEU A 198 20.97 -6.60 -3.85
C LEU A 198 19.88 -7.58 -4.28
N GLU A 199 20.23 -8.82 -4.64
CA GLU A 199 19.26 -9.88 -5.01
C GLU A 199 18.35 -10.27 -3.85
N TYR A 200 18.85 -10.28 -2.60
CA TYR A 200 18.02 -10.54 -1.42
C TYR A 200 17.00 -9.44 -1.11
N ARG A 201 17.19 -8.21 -1.60
CA ARG A 201 16.26 -7.09 -1.38
C ARG A 201 14.98 -7.19 -2.22
N HIS A 202 14.95 -8.10 -3.21
CA HIS A 202 13.91 -8.14 -4.24
C HIS A 202 13.19 -9.47 -4.42
N SER A 203 13.66 -10.59 -3.83
CA SER A 203 12.98 -11.87 -4.00
C SER A 203 11.69 -11.92 -3.17
N ILE A 204 10.54 -11.79 -3.84
CA ILE A 204 9.33 -12.39 -3.31
C ILE A 204 9.56 -13.89 -3.42
N THR A 205 9.62 -14.60 -2.30
CA THR A 205 9.86 -16.05 -2.31
C THR A 205 8.73 -16.72 -3.08
N GLU A 206 9.08 -17.41 -4.16
CA GLU A 206 8.12 -18.06 -5.05
C GLU A 206 7.52 -19.28 -4.37
N VAL A 207 6.28 -19.64 -4.74
CA VAL A 207 5.77 -20.96 -4.39
C VAL A 207 6.41 -21.96 -5.36
N ASN A 208 7.42 -22.69 -4.89
CA ASN A 208 8.07 -23.73 -5.67
C ASN A 208 7.03 -24.76 -6.15
N THR A 209 6.84 -24.85 -7.46
CA THR A 209 6.05 -25.92 -8.06
C THR A 209 6.80 -27.23 -7.92
N THR A 210 6.13 -28.27 -7.43
CA THR A 210 6.70 -29.62 -7.50
C THR A 210 6.49 -30.14 -8.91
N ALA A 211 7.60 -30.36 -9.63
CA ALA A 211 7.62 -30.71 -11.04
C ALA A 211 6.89 -32.03 -11.35
N GLU A 212 7.02 -33.04 -10.48
CA GLU A 212 6.26 -34.30 -10.57
C GLU A 212 5.89 -34.81 -9.17
N LEU A 213 4.62 -35.11 -8.96
CA LEU A 213 4.09 -35.66 -7.72
C LEU A 213 3.15 -36.84 -8.02
N LYS A 214 3.43 -38.01 -7.46
CA LYS A 214 2.57 -39.19 -7.60
C LYS A 214 1.55 -39.25 -6.47
N VAL A 215 0.26 -39.21 -6.82
CA VAL A 215 -0.84 -39.38 -5.88
C VAL A 215 -1.76 -40.49 -6.40
N ASN A 216 -2.04 -41.49 -5.57
CA ASN A 216 -2.91 -42.63 -5.92
C ASN A 216 -2.53 -43.29 -7.27
N GLY A 217 -1.23 -43.43 -7.54
CA GLY A 217 -0.71 -44.04 -8.76
C GLY A 217 -0.73 -43.15 -10.02
N LYS A 218 -1.27 -41.93 -9.96
CA LYS A 218 -1.25 -40.94 -11.05
C LYS A 218 -0.16 -39.90 -10.81
N THR A 219 0.63 -39.59 -11.84
CA THR A 219 1.65 -38.52 -11.80
C THR A 219 1.01 -37.19 -12.18
N TYR A 220 1.18 -36.20 -11.31
CA TYR A 220 0.72 -34.82 -11.49
C TYR A 220 1.95 -33.92 -11.65
N ARG A 221 1.93 -33.00 -12.62
CA ARG A 221 3.00 -32.01 -12.84
C ARG A 221 2.58 -30.62 -12.41
N ASP A 222 3.55 -29.73 -12.18
CA ASP A 222 3.33 -28.32 -11.86
C ASP A 222 2.34 -28.11 -10.70
N THR A 223 2.56 -28.83 -9.60
CA THR A 223 1.63 -28.92 -8.47
C THR A 223 1.95 -27.93 -7.34
N PHE A 224 0.91 -27.51 -6.61
CA PHE A 224 1.01 -26.67 -5.41
C PHE A 224 0.22 -27.25 -4.24
N ALA A 225 0.74 -27.04 -3.03
CA ALA A 225 -0.06 -27.18 -1.82
C ALA A 225 -0.94 -25.94 -1.64
N GLY A 226 -2.24 -26.11 -1.39
CA GLY A 226 -3.15 -24.98 -1.13
C GLY A 226 -2.68 -24.11 0.05
N LYS A 227 -2.12 -24.74 1.09
CA LYS A 227 -1.53 -24.03 2.23
C LYS A 227 -0.36 -23.12 1.82
N ALA A 228 0.47 -23.53 0.86
CA ALA A 228 1.56 -22.69 0.37
C ALA A 228 1.06 -21.42 -0.34
N ILE A 229 -0.06 -21.50 -1.05
CA ILE A 229 -0.72 -20.34 -1.67
C ILE A 229 -1.19 -19.35 -0.60
N ILE A 230 -1.88 -19.85 0.43
CA ILE A 230 -2.34 -19.03 1.56
C ILE A 230 -1.16 -18.42 2.31
N ASP A 231 -0.12 -19.21 2.56
CA ASP A 231 1.07 -18.75 3.26
C ASP A 231 1.79 -17.63 2.50
N TRP A 232 1.90 -17.79 1.18
CA TRP A 232 2.48 -16.76 0.32
C TRP A 232 1.66 -15.48 0.36
N LEU A 233 0.33 -15.59 0.20
CA LEU A 233 -0.57 -14.44 0.24
C LEU A 233 -0.48 -13.71 1.57
N MET A 234 -0.42 -14.44 2.69
CA MET A 234 -0.32 -13.84 4.01
C MET A 234 1.05 -13.22 4.30
N ASN A 235 2.15 -13.73 3.74
CA ASN A 235 3.51 -13.26 4.02
C ASN A 235 3.99 -12.15 3.06
N TYR A 236 3.62 -12.23 1.77
CA TYR A 236 4.18 -11.39 0.71
C TYR A 236 3.16 -10.40 0.11
N SER A 237 2.01 -10.22 0.75
CA SER A 237 1.04 -9.18 0.37
C SER A 237 0.58 -8.35 1.58
N THR A 238 -0.27 -7.35 1.32
CA THR A 238 -0.93 -6.55 2.35
C THR A 238 -2.23 -7.15 2.90
N ILE A 239 -2.55 -8.40 2.53
CA ILE A 239 -3.64 -9.18 3.15
C ILE A 239 -3.32 -9.39 4.63
N MET A 240 -4.31 -9.28 5.50
CA MET A 240 -4.12 -9.40 6.95
C MET A 240 -4.93 -10.51 7.59
N GLU A 241 -5.79 -11.16 6.81
CA GLU A 241 -6.66 -12.24 7.26
C GLU A 241 -6.57 -13.42 6.31
N GLU A 242 -6.59 -14.61 6.91
CA GLU A 242 -6.60 -15.85 6.14
C GLU A 242 -7.86 -15.98 5.27
N ARG A 243 -9.01 -15.46 5.72
CA ARG A 243 -10.26 -15.45 4.94
C ARG A 243 -10.10 -14.71 3.61
N GLU A 244 -9.43 -13.57 3.62
CA GLU A 244 -9.12 -12.80 2.41
C GLU A 244 -8.14 -13.55 1.50
N ALA A 245 -7.13 -14.21 2.08
CA ALA A 245 -6.20 -15.04 1.32
C ALA A 245 -6.93 -16.21 0.63
N VAL A 246 -7.88 -16.86 1.33
CA VAL A 246 -8.73 -17.92 0.75
C VAL A 246 -9.63 -17.38 -0.34
N ALA A 247 -10.20 -16.19 -0.19
CA ALA A 247 -11.00 -15.54 -1.24
C ALA A 247 -10.17 -15.29 -2.50
N VAL A 248 -8.95 -14.73 -2.36
CA VAL A 248 -8.02 -14.54 -3.49
C VAL A 248 -7.62 -15.88 -4.12
N ALA A 249 -7.31 -16.89 -3.32
CA ALA A 249 -6.98 -18.22 -3.84
C ALA A 249 -8.15 -18.88 -4.59
N THR A 250 -9.38 -18.62 -4.17
CA THR A 250 -10.59 -19.08 -4.84
C THR A 250 -10.75 -18.42 -6.22
N LEU A 251 -10.38 -17.14 -6.34
CA LEU A 251 -10.37 -16.44 -7.62
C LEU A 251 -9.31 -16.99 -8.60
N PHE A 252 -8.19 -17.53 -8.11
CA PHE A 252 -7.26 -18.25 -8.99
C PHE A 252 -7.94 -19.46 -9.66
N MET A 253 -8.82 -20.17 -8.96
CA MET A 253 -9.63 -21.23 -9.57
C MET A 253 -10.69 -20.67 -10.51
N ALA A 254 -11.44 -19.65 -10.07
CA ALA A 254 -12.52 -19.06 -10.86
C ALA A 254 -12.02 -18.48 -12.19
N TYR A 255 -10.81 -17.91 -12.21
CA TYR A 255 -10.15 -17.45 -13.42
C TYR A 255 -9.33 -18.52 -14.14
N ASN A 256 -9.53 -19.80 -13.80
CA ASN A 256 -8.89 -20.94 -14.45
C ASN A 256 -7.36 -20.79 -14.50
N LEU A 257 -6.74 -20.30 -13.42
CA LEU A 257 -5.29 -20.22 -13.26
C LEU A 257 -4.73 -21.45 -12.52
N ILE A 258 -5.53 -22.02 -11.62
CA ILE A 258 -5.26 -23.30 -10.98
C ILE A 258 -6.50 -24.19 -11.08
N ASP A 259 -6.29 -25.49 -11.25
CA ASP A 259 -7.37 -26.48 -11.20
C ASP A 259 -7.14 -27.45 -10.04
N LYS A 260 -8.24 -27.93 -9.45
CA LYS A 260 -8.22 -28.86 -8.32
C LYS A 260 -8.64 -30.25 -8.81
N HIS A 261 -7.64 -31.12 -8.98
CA HIS A 261 -7.87 -32.57 -9.06
C HIS A 261 -7.67 -33.18 -7.67
N ALA A 262 -6.67 -34.05 -7.50
CA ALA A 262 -6.23 -34.50 -6.18
C ALA A 262 -5.34 -33.47 -5.46
N ILE A 263 -4.61 -32.66 -6.22
CA ILE A 263 -3.73 -31.56 -5.80
C ILE A 263 -3.93 -30.38 -6.76
N TYR A 264 -3.65 -29.16 -6.33
CA TYR A 264 -3.74 -27.97 -7.21
C TYR A 264 -2.66 -28.00 -8.28
N GLN A 265 -3.03 -27.71 -9.54
CA GLN A 265 -2.13 -27.70 -10.69
C GLN A 265 -2.26 -26.42 -11.52
N LEU A 266 -1.16 -26.00 -12.14
CA LEU A 266 -1.17 -24.95 -13.17
C LEU A 266 -2.03 -25.39 -14.37
N THR A 267 -2.97 -24.53 -14.76
CA THR A 267 -3.75 -24.72 -15.99
C THR A 267 -2.95 -24.28 -17.22
N GLN A 268 -3.41 -24.65 -18.43
CA GLN A 268 -2.81 -24.14 -19.67
C GLN A 268 -2.92 -22.60 -19.75
N ARG A 269 -4.06 -22.04 -19.36
CA ARG A 269 -4.26 -20.59 -19.31
C ARG A 269 -3.24 -19.91 -18.41
N ALA A 270 -2.91 -20.49 -17.26
CA ALA A 270 -1.88 -19.94 -16.38
C ALA A 270 -0.49 -19.96 -17.02
N LYS A 271 -0.14 -21.04 -17.74
CA LYS A 271 1.11 -21.12 -18.49
C LYS A 271 1.16 -20.05 -19.58
N ASP A 272 0.07 -19.86 -20.31
CA ASP A 272 -0.05 -18.81 -21.33
C ASP A 272 0.03 -17.41 -20.73
N LEU A 273 -0.50 -17.22 -19.50
CA LEU A 273 -0.37 -15.98 -18.73
C LEU A 273 1.07 -15.72 -18.32
N ILE A 274 1.79 -16.73 -17.82
CA ILE A 274 3.18 -16.63 -17.34
C ILE A 274 4.11 -16.33 -18.52
N ASN A 275 3.98 -17.08 -19.62
CA ASN A 275 4.74 -16.89 -20.85
C ASN A 275 4.29 -15.64 -21.64
N GLY A 276 3.17 -15.04 -21.22
CA GLY A 276 2.41 -13.98 -21.88
C GLY A 276 2.23 -14.18 -23.37
N SER A 277 1.83 -15.39 -23.71
CA SER A 277 1.17 -15.79 -24.95
C SER A 277 -0.34 -15.50 -24.90
N SER A 278 -0.80 -14.78 -23.88
CA SER A 278 -2.20 -14.52 -23.61
C SER A 278 -2.83 -13.64 -24.68
N SER A 279 -4.00 -14.05 -25.17
CA SER A 279 -4.84 -13.22 -26.04
C SER A 279 -5.29 -11.94 -25.31
N PRO A 280 -5.45 -10.79 -26.00
CA PRO A 280 -5.95 -9.57 -25.38
C PRO A 280 -7.25 -9.82 -24.62
N ARG A 281 -7.41 -9.16 -23.46
CA ARG A 281 -8.63 -9.25 -22.66
C ARG A 281 -9.85 -8.94 -23.54
N ARG A 282 -10.80 -9.86 -23.64
CA ARG A 282 -12.15 -9.53 -24.08
C ARG A 282 -12.82 -8.79 -22.93
N SER A 283 -12.98 -7.49 -23.06
CA SER A 283 -13.80 -6.68 -22.16
C SER A 283 -15.22 -7.28 -22.09
N PRO A 284 -15.82 -7.43 -20.91
CA PRO A 284 -17.22 -7.81 -20.83
C PRO A 284 -18.09 -6.64 -21.30
N GLU A 285 -18.96 -6.94 -22.26
CA GLU A 285 -20.18 -6.25 -22.69
C GLU A 285 -20.29 -4.74 -22.39
N ARG A 286 -20.04 -3.93 -23.43
CA ARG A 286 -20.83 -2.72 -23.66
C ARG A 286 -21.90 -3.05 -24.70
N GLU A 287 -23.09 -3.38 -24.24
CA GLU A 287 -24.26 -3.34 -25.10
C GLU A 287 -24.50 -1.89 -25.56
N HIS A 288 -24.66 -1.76 -26.89
CA HIS A 288 -25.24 -0.64 -27.62
C HIS A 288 -24.88 0.79 -27.21
N TYR A 289 -23.83 1.33 -27.84
CA TYR A 289 -23.93 2.61 -28.55
C TYR A 289 -23.11 2.52 -29.84
N THR A 290 -23.80 2.38 -30.97
CA THR A 290 -23.23 2.54 -32.31
C THR A 290 -22.93 4.03 -32.53
N SER A 291 -21.76 4.49 -32.12
CA SER A 291 -21.14 5.66 -32.72
C SER A 291 -19.92 5.19 -33.50
N TYR A 292 -20.00 5.29 -34.83
CA TYR A 292 -18.88 5.08 -35.74
C TYR A 292 -17.76 6.10 -35.46
N GLN A 293 -16.92 5.84 -34.45
CA GLN A 293 -15.63 6.51 -34.33
C GLN A 293 -14.66 5.79 -35.26
N ARG A 294 -14.35 6.46 -36.39
CA ARG A 294 -13.23 6.14 -37.25
C ARG A 294 -12.00 5.90 -36.37
N LYS A 295 -11.36 4.73 -36.52
CA LYS A 295 -10.00 4.45 -36.01
C LYS A 295 -9.00 5.42 -36.67
N GLY A 296 -8.96 6.65 -36.19
CA GLY A 296 -7.84 7.55 -36.38
C GLY A 296 -6.74 7.14 -35.42
N ILE A 297 -5.50 7.09 -35.91
CA ILE A 297 -4.27 6.81 -35.15
C ILE A 297 -3.99 8.02 -34.22
N PHE A 298 -4.89 8.28 -33.27
CA PHE A 298 -4.64 9.26 -32.22
C PHE A 298 -3.90 8.55 -31.10
N LYS A 299 -2.59 8.78 -31.06
CA LYS A 299 -1.72 8.39 -29.94
C LYS A 299 -2.24 9.12 -28.71
N ASP A 300 -2.81 8.38 -27.74
CA ASP A 300 -3.28 8.97 -26.48
C ASP A 300 -2.22 9.90 -25.89
N SER A 301 -2.63 11.07 -25.38
CA SER A 301 -1.74 11.93 -24.61
C SER A 301 -1.33 11.23 -23.32
N ASN A 302 -0.20 11.61 -22.71
CA ASN A 302 0.18 11.01 -21.42
C ASN A 302 -0.84 11.31 -20.31
N THR A 303 -1.57 12.43 -20.40
CA THR A 303 -2.67 12.75 -19.49
C THR A 303 -3.84 11.78 -19.64
N GLN A 304 -4.25 11.44 -20.87
CA GLN A 304 -5.27 10.42 -21.12
C GLN A 304 -4.81 9.03 -20.65
N ARG A 305 -3.54 8.70 -20.87
CA ARG A 305 -2.96 7.44 -20.38
C ARG A 305 -2.94 7.40 -18.85
N LEU A 306 -2.57 8.50 -18.18
CA LEU A 306 -2.57 8.56 -16.71
C LEU A 306 -3.99 8.39 -16.16
N ASP A 307 -4.99 9.03 -16.75
CA ASP A 307 -6.39 8.85 -16.35
C ASP A 307 -6.84 7.38 -16.47
N LYS A 308 -6.49 6.70 -17.57
CA LYS A 308 -6.70 5.25 -17.72
C LYS A 308 -5.97 4.43 -16.65
N ILE A 309 -4.70 4.74 -16.37
CA ILE A 309 -3.88 4.07 -15.34
C ILE A 309 -4.51 4.24 -13.96
N LEU A 310 -4.97 5.45 -13.62
CA LEU A 310 -5.52 5.76 -12.31
C LEU A 310 -6.93 5.20 -12.11
N ARG A 311 -7.67 4.86 -13.17
CA ARG A 311 -9.01 4.25 -13.06
C ARG A 311 -8.98 2.73 -12.93
N ASP A 312 -7.99 2.06 -13.50
CA ASP A 312 -7.87 0.60 -13.47
C ASP A 312 -6.99 0.14 -12.29
N PRO A 313 -7.54 -0.59 -11.29
CA PRO A 313 -6.79 -1.02 -10.11
C PRO A 313 -5.54 -1.86 -10.43
N SER A 314 -5.60 -2.67 -11.48
CA SER A 314 -4.51 -3.57 -11.85
C SER A 314 -3.34 -2.82 -12.48
N VAL A 315 -3.63 -1.86 -13.37
CA VAL A 315 -2.60 -1.02 -13.97
C VAL A 315 -2.05 -0.04 -12.93
N ARG A 316 -2.91 0.48 -12.05
CA ARG A 316 -2.52 1.32 -10.92
C ARG A 316 -1.59 0.60 -9.95
N LEU A 317 -1.81 -0.69 -9.70
CA LEU A 317 -0.91 -1.53 -8.91
C LEU A 317 0.48 -1.59 -9.54
N LEU A 318 0.59 -1.86 -10.85
CA LEU A 318 1.87 -1.88 -11.57
C LEU A 318 2.55 -0.51 -11.58
N PHE A 319 1.78 0.55 -11.78
CA PHE A 319 2.26 1.93 -11.75
C PHE A 319 2.81 2.30 -10.37
N ARG A 320 2.13 1.89 -9.30
CA ARG A 320 2.60 2.09 -7.91
C ARG A 320 3.88 1.31 -7.60
N GLU A 321 3.97 0.05 -8.04
CA GLU A 321 5.20 -0.72 -7.93
C GLU A 321 6.37 0.01 -8.60
N GLN A 322 6.11 0.60 -9.76
CA GLN A 322 7.10 1.36 -10.51
C GLN A 322 7.53 2.65 -9.82
N SER A 323 6.58 3.46 -9.35
CA SER A 323 6.86 4.74 -8.69
C SER A 323 7.66 4.58 -7.40
N ARG A 324 7.58 3.40 -6.75
CA ARG A 324 8.44 3.06 -5.61
C ARG A 324 9.91 2.93 -6.03
N ASP A 325 10.17 2.33 -7.19
CA ASP A 325 11.54 2.11 -7.69
C ASP A 325 12.19 3.40 -8.20
N THR A 326 11.40 4.45 -8.51
CA THR A 326 11.91 5.75 -8.98
C THR A 326 11.87 6.86 -7.92
N TYR A 327 11.60 6.52 -6.65
CA TYR A 327 11.47 7.49 -5.55
C TYR A 327 10.43 8.60 -5.83
N CYS A 328 9.32 8.27 -6.49
CA CYS A 328 8.25 9.22 -6.80
C CYS A 328 6.87 8.74 -6.31
N LYS A 329 6.87 7.87 -5.29
CA LYS A 329 5.67 7.23 -4.74
C LYS A 329 4.77 8.23 -4.01
N GLU A 330 5.35 9.30 -3.50
CA GLU A 330 4.69 10.39 -2.78
C GLU A 330 3.70 11.14 -3.67
N ASN A 331 4.01 11.34 -4.96
CA ASN A 331 3.09 11.98 -5.91
C ASN A 331 1.79 11.18 -6.09
N LEU A 332 1.91 9.86 -6.26
CA LEU A 332 0.73 8.98 -6.38
C LEU A 332 -0.05 8.90 -5.07
N ALA A 333 0.64 8.80 -3.93
CA ALA A 333 0.02 8.75 -2.62
C ALA A 333 -0.74 10.06 -2.30
N PHE A 334 -0.12 11.22 -2.57
CA PHE A 334 -0.76 12.52 -2.46
C PHE A 334 -2.01 12.61 -3.33
N TYR A 335 -1.91 12.22 -4.61
CA TYR A 335 -3.04 12.26 -5.52
C TYR A 335 -4.23 11.44 -5.01
N GLN A 336 -3.98 10.24 -4.48
CA GLN A 336 -5.00 9.35 -3.93
C GLN A 336 -5.63 9.90 -2.64
N ASP A 337 -4.81 10.37 -1.70
CA ASP A 337 -5.28 10.94 -0.43
C ASP A 337 -6.10 12.21 -0.66
N VAL A 338 -5.71 13.04 -1.63
CA VAL A 338 -6.44 14.25 -2.03
C VAL A 338 -7.74 13.93 -2.77
N ASP A 339 -7.75 12.95 -3.68
CA ASP A 339 -8.98 12.51 -4.36
C ASP A 339 -10.04 12.05 -3.36
N GLU A 340 -9.63 11.21 -2.40
CA GLU A 340 -10.50 10.74 -1.34
C GLU A 340 -11.01 11.91 -0.48
N PHE A 341 -10.11 12.81 -0.08
CA PHE A 341 -10.46 14.01 0.69
C PHE A 341 -11.48 14.89 -0.05
N ILE A 342 -11.27 15.17 -1.34
CA ILE A 342 -12.17 16.02 -2.13
C ILE A 342 -13.54 15.37 -2.24
N ARG A 343 -13.61 14.07 -2.55
CA ARG A 343 -14.88 13.34 -2.66
C ARG A 343 -15.65 13.37 -1.34
N ASN A 344 -15.01 13.02 -0.23
CA ASN A 344 -15.64 12.97 1.08
C ASN A 344 -16.07 14.36 1.56
N SER A 345 -15.22 15.37 1.36
CA SER A 345 -15.49 16.74 1.80
C SER A 345 -16.60 17.39 0.98
N LYS A 346 -16.66 17.17 -0.35
CA LYS A 346 -17.79 17.63 -1.17
C LYS A 346 -19.13 17.01 -0.73
N MET A 347 -19.15 15.74 -0.33
CA MET A 347 -20.35 15.11 0.24
C MET A 347 -20.74 15.75 1.58
N ALA A 348 -19.77 15.95 2.47
CA ALA A 348 -20.00 16.57 3.78
C ALA A 348 -20.52 18.00 3.66
N THR A 349 -19.91 18.83 2.80
CA THR A 349 -20.34 20.21 2.51
C THR A 349 -21.76 20.24 1.96
N ARG A 350 -22.11 19.37 1.00
CA ARG A 350 -23.48 19.29 0.45
C ARG A 350 -24.51 18.90 1.50
N ALA A 351 -24.17 17.97 2.39
CA ALA A 351 -25.06 17.57 3.49
C ALA A 351 -25.24 18.71 4.50
N ALA A 352 -24.15 19.37 4.91
CA ALA A 352 -24.17 20.48 5.86
C ALA A 352 -24.93 21.71 5.34
N ARG A 353 -24.86 21.98 4.03
CA ARG A 353 -25.64 23.07 3.38
C ARG A 353 -27.14 22.79 3.33
N ARG A 354 -27.55 21.51 3.31
CA ARG A 354 -28.98 21.13 3.38
C ARG A 354 -29.51 21.25 4.81
N GLU A 355 -28.76 20.73 5.76
CA GLU A 355 -29.12 20.75 7.18
C GLU A 355 -27.85 20.73 8.04
N LEU A 356 -27.69 21.77 8.88
CA LEU A 356 -26.62 21.83 9.85
C LEU A 356 -27.07 21.18 11.17
N ASN A 357 -26.47 20.05 11.51
CA ASN A 357 -26.71 19.34 12.76
C ASN A 357 -25.38 18.80 13.32
N MET A 358 -25.43 18.16 14.49
CA MET A 358 -24.22 17.63 15.17
C MET A 358 -23.43 16.65 14.29
N ALA A 359 -24.10 15.83 13.49
CA ALA A 359 -23.45 14.85 12.64
C ALA A 359 -22.75 15.50 11.44
N THR A 360 -23.42 16.43 10.76
CA THR A 360 -22.81 17.16 9.63
C THR A 360 -21.65 18.05 10.10
N LYS A 361 -21.77 18.68 11.28
CA LYS A 361 -20.68 19.43 11.91
C LYS A 361 -19.46 18.54 12.23
N ALA A 362 -19.69 17.34 12.77
CA ALA A 362 -18.61 16.37 13.00
C ALA A 362 -17.93 15.95 11.67
N GLY A 363 -18.71 15.79 10.60
CA GLY A 363 -18.20 15.51 9.26
C GLY A 363 -17.27 16.62 8.73
N ILE A 364 -17.69 17.88 8.83
CA ILE A 364 -16.87 19.05 8.43
C ILE A 364 -15.57 19.11 9.24
N ASN A 365 -15.64 18.97 10.57
CA ASN A 365 -14.45 18.95 11.43
C ASN A 365 -13.51 17.78 11.08
N GLY A 366 -14.08 16.61 10.76
CA GLY A 366 -13.31 15.45 10.29
C GLY A 366 -12.57 15.71 8.98
N SER A 367 -13.24 16.37 8.02
CA SER A 367 -12.63 16.82 6.77
C SER A 367 -11.53 17.85 6.98
N ILE A 368 -11.75 18.86 7.82
CA ILE A 368 -10.71 19.84 8.16
C ILE A 368 -9.50 19.13 8.78
N ALA A 369 -9.71 18.21 9.73
CA ALA A 369 -8.63 17.42 10.30
C ALA A 369 -7.90 16.56 9.24
N GLN A 370 -8.61 16.03 8.24
CA GLN A 370 -8.00 15.32 7.11
C GLN A 370 -7.13 16.25 6.25
N ALA A 371 -7.58 17.48 5.97
CA ALA A 371 -6.80 18.48 5.26
C ALA A 371 -5.46 18.76 5.95
N TYR A 372 -5.48 18.99 7.28
CA TYR A 372 -4.26 19.15 8.07
C TYR A 372 -3.34 17.93 7.98
N ARG A 373 -3.89 16.71 8.05
CA ARG A 373 -3.09 15.48 7.90
C ARG A 373 -2.40 15.39 6.55
N ILE A 374 -3.11 15.67 5.45
CA ILE A 374 -2.56 15.65 4.09
C ILE A 374 -1.45 16.70 3.96
N TYR A 375 -1.70 17.91 4.45
CA TYR A 375 -0.72 18.98 4.41
C TYR A 375 0.56 18.62 5.16
N HIS A 376 0.46 18.15 6.40
CA HIS A 376 1.65 17.75 7.16
C HIS A 376 2.38 16.56 6.53
N ALA A 377 1.65 15.66 5.87
CA ALA A 377 2.24 14.51 5.20
C ALA A 377 2.97 14.85 3.89
N PHE A 378 2.49 15.81 3.09
CA PHE A 378 2.99 16.01 1.73
C PHE A 378 3.44 17.44 1.39
N LEU A 379 3.00 18.45 2.14
CA LEU A 379 3.16 19.86 1.78
C LEU A 379 3.95 20.68 2.82
N ALA A 380 4.04 20.20 4.05
CA ALA A 380 4.86 20.82 5.07
C ALA A 380 6.34 20.77 4.66
N ALA A 381 7.06 21.86 4.90
CA ALA A 381 8.49 21.91 4.65
C ALA A 381 9.21 20.81 5.45
N VAL A 382 10.19 20.15 4.82
CA VAL A 382 10.95 19.04 5.43
C VAL A 382 10.08 17.79 5.66
N SER A 383 8.90 17.72 5.05
CA SER A 383 8.17 16.45 5.01
C SER A 383 9.03 15.39 4.29
N PRO A 384 9.13 14.16 4.82
CA PRO A 384 9.81 13.07 4.11
C PRO A 384 9.13 12.69 2.79
N CYS A 385 7.88 13.14 2.58
CA CYS A 385 7.08 12.92 1.37
C CYS A 385 6.71 14.27 0.71
N GLU A 386 7.55 15.29 0.87
CA GLU A 386 7.31 16.62 0.32
C GLU A 386 7.17 16.59 -1.22
N ILE A 387 6.04 17.09 -1.72
CA ILE A 387 5.75 17.15 -3.15
C ILE A 387 6.23 18.45 -3.79
N ASN A 388 6.55 18.37 -5.08
CA ASN A 388 6.99 19.52 -5.87
C ASN A 388 5.79 20.26 -6.47
N ILE A 389 5.39 21.36 -5.83
CA ILE A 389 4.38 22.31 -6.31
C ILE A 389 4.97 23.73 -6.33
N ASP A 390 4.37 24.61 -7.12
CA ASP A 390 4.84 25.99 -7.23
C ASP A 390 4.70 26.76 -5.90
N HIS A 391 5.52 27.79 -5.77
CA HIS A 391 5.63 28.59 -4.56
C HIS A 391 4.34 29.36 -4.23
N GLN A 392 3.57 29.77 -5.23
CA GLN A 392 2.35 30.53 -5.01
C GLN A 392 1.26 29.64 -4.38
N LEU A 393 1.01 28.47 -4.96
CA LEU A 393 0.05 27.52 -4.43
C LEU A 393 0.42 27.04 -3.02
N ARG A 394 1.72 26.80 -2.78
CA ARG A 394 2.23 26.45 -1.46
C ARG A 394 1.95 27.54 -0.42
N ASN A 395 2.17 28.80 -0.77
CA ASN A 395 1.90 29.92 0.13
C ASN A 395 0.41 30.05 0.45
N SER A 396 -0.48 29.85 -0.53
CA SER A 396 -1.92 29.82 -0.31
C SER A 396 -2.32 28.74 0.69
N LEU A 397 -1.75 27.53 0.57
CA LEU A 397 -1.98 26.41 1.49
C LEU A 397 -1.45 26.69 2.90
N ILE A 398 -0.26 27.30 3.03
CA ILE A 398 0.29 27.74 4.33
C ILE A 398 -0.64 28.76 4.99
N MET A 399 -1.05 29.78 4.23
CA MET A 399 -1.92 30.85 4.74
C MET A 399 -3.25 30.28 5.23
N TRP A 400 -3.83 29.33 4.49
CA TRP A 400 -5.02 28.61 4.92
C TRP A 400 -4.81 27.84 6.25
N MET A 401 -3.69 27.14 6.40
CA MET A 401 -3.37 26.37 7.61
C MET A 401 -3.19 27.24 8.86
N THR A 402 -2.84 28.52 8.68
CA THR A 402 -2.68 29.50 9.77
C THR A 402 -3.96 30.28 10.09
N LYS A 403 -5.02 30.11 9.29
CA LYS A 403 -6.29 30.82 9.48
C LYS A 403 -7.02 30.27 10.71
N ALA A 404 -7.35 31.14 11.65
CA ALA A 404 -8.14 30.76 12.82
C ALA A 404 -9.58 30.40 12.41
N VAL A 405 -9.98 29.14 12.60
CA VAL A 405 -11.36 28.68 12.34
C VAL A 405 -12.18 28.91 13.61
N SER A 406 -12.92 30.02 13.69
CA SER A 406 -13.60 30.44 14.93
C SER A 406 -15.13 30.47 14.88
N GLN A 407 -15.79 30.10 13.77
CA GLN A 407 -17.27 30.15 13.66
C GLN A 407 -17.88 29.07 12.76
N ASP A 408 -19.09 28.59 13.11
CA ASP A 408 -19.77 27.45 12.49
C ASP A 408 -20.18 27.67 11.01
N ALA A 409 -20.67 28.85 10.64
CA ALA A 409 -20.99 29.17 9.24
C ALA A 409 -19.71 29.30 8.38
N ALA A 410 -18.64 29.85 8.97
CA ALA A 410 -17.35 29.98 8.32
C ALA A 410 -16.65 28.62 8.12
N MET A 411 -16.98 27.58 8.90
CA MET A 411 -16.37 26.25 8.76
C MET A 411 -16.63 25.64 7.38
N ILE A 412 -17.85 25.78 6.84
CA ILE A 412 -18.21 25.26 5.51
C ILE A 412 -17.39 25.97 4.43
N ASP A 413 -17.34 27.30 4.48
CA ASP A 413 -16.61 28.10 3.49
C ASP A 413 -15.09 27.88 3.59
N THR A 414 -14.53 27.72 4.80
CA THR A 414 -13.11 27.35 4.98
C THR A 414 -12.79 25.98 4.41
N LEU A 415 -13.71 25.02 4.49
CA LEU A 415 -13.51 23.70 3.90
C LEU A 415 -13.59 23.76 2.37
N GLU A 416 -14.50 24.55 1.80
CA GLU A 416 -14.56 24.76 0.35
C GLU A 416 -13.32 25.44 -0.20
N GLU A 417 -12.76 26.42 0.53
CA GLU A 417 -11.50 27.08 0.19
C GLU A 417 -10.34 26.08 0.07
N VAL A 418 -10.19 25.17 1.05
CA VAL A 418 -9.11 24.16 0.98
C VAL A 418 -9.36 23.06 -0.03
N ILE A 419 -10.63 22.71 -0.30
CA ILE A 419 -10.97 21.81 -1.40
C ILE A 419 -10.43 22.37 -2.71
N PHE A 420 -10.67 23.67 -2.99
CA PHE A 420 -10.18 24.33 -4.20
C PHE A 420 -8.65 24.30 -4.29
N LEU A 421 -7.94 24.66 -3.20
CA LEU A 421 -6.47 24.63 -3.18
C LEU A 421 -5.91 23.23 -3.41
N PHE A 422 -6.55 22.19 -2.85
CA PHE A 422 -6.14 20.82 -3.10
C PHE A 422 -6.46 20.33 -4.50
N GLU A 423 -7.53 20.80 -5.14
CA GLU A 423 -7.81 20.53 -6.56
C GLU A 423 -6.72 21.09 -7.47
N GLU A 424 -6.27 22.32 -7.22
CA GLU A 424 -5.14 22.93 -7.95
C GLU A 424 -3.85 22.11 -7.75
N ALA A 425 -3.55 21.73 -6.50
CA ALA A 425 -2.37 20.93 -6.19
C ALA A 425 -2.42 19.55 -6.83
N GLN A 426 -3.61 18.93 -6.84
CA GLN A 426 -3.83 17.63 -7.47
C GLN A 426 -3.61 17.69 -8.98
N ASP A 427 -4.05 18.74 -9.67
CA ASP A 427 -3.83 18.93 -11.11
C ASP A 427 -2.34 19.13 -11.46
N VAL A 428 -1.61 19.91 -10.65
CA VAL A 428 -0.15 20.07 -10.80
C VAL A 428 0.56 18.72 -10.70
N VAL A 429 0.26 17.94 -9.64
CA VAL A 429 0.86 16.62 -9.44
C VAL A 429 0.44 15.63 -10.53
N PHE A 430 -0.81 15.69 -11.00
CA PHE A 430 -1.29 14.88 -12.13
C PHE A 430 -0.48 15.17 -13.40
N LYS A 431 -0.28 16.44 -13.75
CA LYS A 431 0.52 16.85 -14.91
C LYS A 431 1.98 16.42 -14.76
N LEU A 432 2.56 16.52 -13.56
CA LEU A 432 3.91 16.04 -13.26
C LEU A 432 4.02 14.53 -13.51
N MET A 433 3.10 13.73 -12.96
CA MET A 433 3.09 12.28 -13.15
C MET A 433 2.87 11.90 -14.62
N ALA A 434 2.00 12.62 -15.33
CA ALA A 434 1.75 12.39 -16.75
C ALA A 434 2.98 12.74 -17.61
N GLY A 435 3.67 13.83 -17.29
CA GLY A 435 4.86 14.27 -18.01
C GLY A 435 6.05 13.33 -17.82
N ASP A 436 6.31 12.91 -16.59
CA ASP A 436 7.56 12.22 -16.23
C ASP A 436 7.39 10.73 -15.95
N LEU A 437 6.39 10.33 -15.15
CA LEU A 437 6.27 8.95 -14.69
C LEU A 437 5.61 8.02 -15.72
N VAL A 438 4.61 8.50 -16.46
CA VAL A 438 3.91 7.69 -17.46
C VAL A 438 4.85 7.20 -18.58
N PRO A 439 5.68 8.05 -19.22
CA PRO A 439 6.63 7.58 -20.24
C PRO A 439 7.60 6.53 -19.69
N LYS A 440 8.14 6.77 -18.48
CA LYS A 440 9.05 5.84 -17.81
C LYS A 440 8.36 4.49 -17.56
N PHE A 441 7.13 4.51 -17.05
CA PHE A 441 6.34 3.31 -16.80
C PHE A 441 6.09 2.49 -18.08
N LEU A 442 5.64 3.13 -19.16
CA LEU A 442 5.35 2.46 -20.43
C LEU A 442 6.60 1.92 -21.13
N SER A 443 7.76 2.57 -20.91
CA SER A 443 9.02 2.14 -21.51
C SER A 443 9.62 0.89 -20.86
N LYS A 444 9.26 0.57 -19.60
CA LYS A 444 9.92 -0.49 -18.83
C LYS A 444 9.59 -1.88 -19.36
N PRO A 445 10.60 -2.68 -19.78
CA PRO A 445 10.40 -4.02 -20.35
C PRO A 445 9.56 -4.94 -19.44
N LYS A 446 9.79 -4.86 -18.12
CA LYS A 446 9.09 -5.64 -17.10
C LYS A 446 7.55 -5.58 -17.23
N TYR A 447 6.99 -4.41 -17.58
CA TYR A 447 5.54 -4.21 -17.62
C TYR A 447 4.96 -4.28 -19.03
N GLN A 448 5.79 -4.26 -20.09
CA GLN A 448 5.32 -4.20 -21.47
C GLN A 448 4.35 -5.33 -21.82
N GLN A 449 4.65 -6.56 -21.39
CA GLN A 449 3.80 -7.71 -21.64
C GLN A 449 2.41 -7.58 -20.98
N GLN A 450 2.37 -7.10 -19.73
CA GLN A 450 1.14 -6.89 -18.98
C GLN A 450 0.32 -5.71 -19.51
N LEU A 451 0.98 -4.68 -20.07
CA LEU A 451 0.34 -3.49 -20.62
C LEU A 451 -0.25 -3.70 -22.01
N ARG A 452 0.19 -4.72 -22.76
CA ARG A 452 -0.34 -5.05 -24.11
C ARG A 452 -1.84 -5.32 -24.10
N SER A 453 -2.39 -5.84 -23.01
CA SER A 453 -3.83 -6.11 -22.89
C SER A 453 -4.69 -4.87 -22.62
N TYR A 454 -4.09 -3.69 -22.37
CA TYR A 454 -4.80 -2.49 -21.93
C TYR A 454 -4.84 -1.35 -22.98
N ASP A 455 -4.43 -1.62 -24.21
CA ASP A 455 -4.47 -0.68 -25.36
C ASP A 455 -3.95 0.73 -25.04
N PHE A 456 -2.82 0.81 -24.33
CA PHE A 456 -2.06 2.04 -24.17
C PHE A 456 -1.23 2.25 -25.44
N GLY A 457 -1.78 2.95 -26.44
CA GLY A 457 -1.16 3.11 -27.77
C GLY A 457 0.36 3.28 -27.73
N VAL A 458 1.07 2.45 -28.50
CA VAL A 458 2.53 2.23 -28.46
C VAL A 458 3.31 3.55 -28.42
N VAL A 459 4.22 3.69 -27.45
CA VAL A 459 5.25 4.75 -27.46
C VAL A 459 6.24 4.41 -28.56
N GLY A 460 5.99 4.86 -29.79
CA GLY A 460 6.98 4.73 -30.86
C GLY A 460 8.29 5.38 -30.43
N LYS A 461 9.39 4.61 -30.45
CA LYS A 461 10.74 5.18 -30.51
C LYS A 461 10.76 6.09 -31.74
N GLY A 462 10.98 7.39 -31.53
CA GLY A 462 11.21 8.30 -32.64
C GLY A 462 12.42 7.83 -33.44
N PRO A 463 12.48 8.11 -34.76
CA PRO A 463 13.62 7.72 -35.57
C PRO A 463 14.89 8.38 -35.00
N GLU A 464 15.89 7.57 -34.69
CA GLU A 464 17.25 8.05 -34.46
C GLU A 464 17.67 8.82 -35.71
N ARG A 465 17.93 10.12 -35.56
CA ARG A 465 18.48 10.93 -36.63
C ARG A 465 19.93 10.47 -36.83
N GLY A 466 20.16 9.76 -37.92
CA GLY A 466 21.49 9.61 -38.51
C GLY A 466 21.98 10.89 -39.16
#